data_AF-A0A7R9FD28-F1
#
_entry.id   AF-A0A7R9FD28-F1
#
_cell.length_a   1.000
_cell.length_b   1.000
_cell.length_c   1.000
_cell.angle_alpha   90.00
_cell.angle_beta   90.00
_cell.angle_gamma   90.00
#
_symmetry.space_group_name_H-M   'P 1'
#
loop_
_entity.id
_entity.type
_entity.pdbx_description
1 polymer ?
#
loop_
_entity_poly.entity_id
_entity_poly.type
_entity_poly.pdbx_seq_one_letter_code
_entity_poly.pdbx_strand_id
1 'polypeptide(L)' 'MPIYLYSMPWSPPCRAVLLLAENLGVEITTRLIDTRSKDHLKPDFLK' A
#
# COMPACT_ATOMS: atom_id res chain seq x y z
N MET A 1 3.66 16.00 4.67
CA MET A 1 3.48 14.79 5.50
C MET A 1 3.70 13.59 4.59
N PRO A 2 4.63 12.67 4.90
CA PRO A 2 4.89 11.52 4.04
C PRO A 2 3.70 10.56 4.04
N ILE A 3 3.24 10.15 2.86
CA ILE A 3 2.15 9.17 2.70
C ILE A 3 2.78 7.80 2.45
N TYR A 4 2.40 6.83 3.28
CA TYR A 4 2.84 5.45 3.14
C TYR A 4 1.70 4.58 2.63
N LEU A 5 1.96 3.85 1.55
CA LEU A 5 1.05 2.83 1.03
C LEU A 5 1.64 1.45 1.29
N TYR A 6 1.02 0.70 2.19
CA TYR A 6 1.30 -0.72 2.34
C TYR A 6 0.65 -1.47 1.18
N SER A 7 1.46 -1.98 0.26
CA SER A 7 0.98 -2.51 -1.02
C SER A 7 1.48 -3.93 -1.27
N MET A 8 0.69 -4.65 -2.06
CA MET A 8 1.08 -5.91 -2.67
C MET A 8 1.03 -5.71 -4.20
N PRO A 9 2.10 -5.97 -4.96
CA PRO A 9 2.16 -5.67 -6.41
C PRO A 9 1.04 -6.28 -7.25
N TRP A 10 0.54 -7.45 -6.81
CA TRP A 10 -0.52 -8.19 -7.48
C TRP A 10 -1.93 -7.70 -7.13
N SER A 11 -2.07 -6.85 -6.13
CA SER A 11 -3.35 -6.35 -5.63
C SER A 11 -3.93 -5.28 -6.56
N PRO A 12 -5.09 -5.53 -7.21
CA PRO A 12 -5.76 -4.52 -8.01
C PRO A 12 -6.04 -3.20 -7.29
N PRO A 13 -6.53 -3.17 -6.03
CA PRO A 13 -6.82 -1.91 -5.34
C PRO A 13 -5.56 -1.10 -5.02
N CYS A 14 -4.41 -1.73 -4.73
CA CYS A 14 -3.17 -1.00 -4.51
C CYS A 14 -2.73 -0.24 -5.77
N ARG A 15 -2.90 -0.83 -6.95
CA ARG A 15 -2.60 -0.17 -8.24
C ARG A 15 -3.53 1.00 -8.51
N ALA A 16 -4.81 0.89 -8.16
CA ALA A 16 -5.75 2.00 -8.30
C ALA A 16 -5.34 3.23 -7.46
N VAL A 17 -4.87 3.02 -6.22
CA VAL A 17 -4.37 4.10 -5.36
C VAL A 17 -3.11 4.75 -5.94
N LEU A 18 -2.17 3.95 -6.45
CA LEU A 18 -0.96 4.48 -7.08
C LEU A 18 -1.27 5.30 -8.34
N LEU A 19 -2.17 4.81 -9.20
CA LEU A 19 -2.61 5.56 -10.39
C LEU A 19 -3.26 6.89 -10.02
N LEU A 20 -4.07 6.92 -8.96
CA LEU A 20 -4.66 8.15 -8.46
C LEU A 20 -3.58 9.12 -7.95
N ALA A 21 -2.60 8.61 -7.22
CA ALA A 21 -1.50 9.41 -6.66
C ALA A 21 -0.66 10.08 -7.75
N GLU A 22 -0.29 9.32 -8.78
CA GLU A 22 0.40 9.83 -9.97
C GLU A 22 -0.42 10.95 -10.65
N ASN A 23 -1.72 10.73 -10.82
CA ASN A 23 -2.61 11.72 -11.47
C ASN A 23 -2.83 12.98 -10.62
N LEU A 24 -2.62 12.89 -9.29
CA LEU A 24 -2.70 14.03 -8.37
C LEU A 24 -1.34 14.69 -8.10
N GLY A 25 -0.24 14.13 -8.63
CA GLY A 25 1.12 14.60 -8.32
C GLY A 25 1.52 14.41 -6.85
N VAL A 26 0.97 13.38 -6.20
CA VAL A 26 1.21 13.09 -4.78
C VAL A 26 2.30 12.02 -4.66
N GLU A 27 3.38 12.35 -3.96
CA GLU A 27 4.45 11.39 -3.68
C GLU A 27 4.02 10.38 -2.60
N ILE A 28 4.08 9.09 -2.94
CA ILE A 28 3.74 7.98 -2.05
C ILE A 28 4.94 7.04 -1.91
N THR A 29 5.31 6.74 -0.67
CA THR A 29 6.28 5.68 -0.37
C THR A 29 5.56 4.34 -0.23
N THR A 30 5.93 3.36 -1.05
CA THR A 30 5.36 2.02 -0.98
C THR A 30 6.11 1.12 0.00
N ARG A 31 5.36 0.40 0.84
CA ARG A 31 5.87 -0.64 1.74
C ARG A 31 5.28 -1.97 1.32
N LEU A 32 6.12 -2.92 0.94
CA LEU A 32 5.63 -4.20 0.46
C LEU A 32 5.11 -5.06 1.62
N ILE A 33 3.89 -5.56 1.49
CA ILE A 33 3.29 -6.51 2.43
C ILE A 33 2.92 -7.80 1.71
N ASP A 34 3.13 -8.94 2.37
CA ASP A 34 2.68 -10.22 1.87
C ASP A 34 1.34 -10.60 2.52
N THR A 35 0.31 -10.71 1.69
CA THR A 35 -1.01 -11.14 2.14
C THR A 35 -1.08 -12.66 2.32
N ARG A 36 -0.23 -13.43 1.63
CA ARG A 36 -0.16 -14.89 1.72
C ARG A 36 0.48 -15.32 3.05
N SER A 37 1.46 -14.56 3.53
CA SER A 37 2.07 -14.72 4.86
C SER A 37 1.17 -14.22 6.00
N LYS A 38 0.01 -13.62 5.69
CA LYS A 38 -0.91 -12.98 6.64
C LYS A 38 -0.30 -11.77 7.36
N ASP A 39 0.64 -11.04 6.75
CA ASP A 39 1.25 -9.85 7.39
C ASP A 39 0.21 -8.77 7.73
N HIS A 40 -0.80 -8.61 6.88
CA HIS A 40 -1.95 -7.73 7.08
C HIS A 40 -2.84 -8.10 8.29
N LEU A 41 -2.64 -9.27 8.91
CA LEU A 41 -3.35 -9.70 10.12
C LEU A 41 -2.48 -9.58 11.38
N LYS A 42 -1.22 -9.15 11.23
CA LYS A 42 -0.35 -8.96 12.40
C LYS A 42 -0.84 -7.76 13.22
N PRO A 43 -0.70 -7.80 14.56
CA PRO A 43 -1.10 -6.69 15.42
C PRO A 43 -0.43 -5.35 15.09
N ASP A 44 0.72 -5.37 14.42
CA ASP A 44 1.43 -4.18 13.95
C ASP A 44 0.69 -3.46 12.80
N PHE A 45 -0.08 -4.20 11.99
CA PHE A 45 -0.84 -3.67 10.87
C PHE A 45 -2.30 -3.32 11.22
N LEU A 46 -2.85 -4.00 12.23
CA LEU A 46 -4.25 -3.83 12.66
C LEU A 46 -4.48 -2.68 13.65
N LYS A 47 -3.40 -2.04 14.14
CA LYS A 47 -3.45 -0.90 15.06
C LYS A 47 -3.47 0.41 14.30
#